data_AF-A0A7C0UIU1-F1
#
_entry.id   AF-A0A7C0UIU1-F1
#
_cell.length_a   1.000
_cell.length_b   1.000
_cell.length_c   1.000
_cell.angle_alpha   90.00
_cell.angle_beta   90.00
_cell.angle_gamma   90.00
#
_symmetry.space_group_name_H-M   'P 1'
#
loop_
_entity.id
_entity.type
_entity.pdbx_description
1 polymer ?
#
loop_
_entity_poly.entity_id
_entity_poly.type
_entity_poly.pdbx_seq_one_letter_code
_entity_poly.pdbx_strand_id
1 'polypeptide(L)'
;MTNNNLPPHHSVKNMIFRKNNKKLKPSTSKNISKDLWCEGLPIHVAIIPDGNRRRALEKKVDPWEGHEAGAKNTEEIIKKASDLGIKQLSIWGSSINNLEKRTINEKRAL
;
A
#
# COMPACT_ATOMS: atom_id res chain seq x y z
N MET A 1 18.70 -39.51 -18.00
CA MET A 1 19.19 -39.29 -16.62
C MET A 1 19.15 -37.79 -16.38
N THR A 2 18.57 -37.37 -15.25
CA THR A 2 17.85 -36.10 -15.05
C THR A 2 18.67 -34.82 -15.22
N ASN A 3 18.14 -33.90 -16.04
CA ASN A 3 18.67 -32.54 -16.28
C ASN A 3 18.30 -31.58 -15.15
N ASN A 4 19.31 -30.83 -14.66
CA ASN A 4 19.15 -29.66 -13.81
C ASN A 4 18.64 -28.47 -14.65
N ASN A 5 17.37 -28.13 -14.53
CA ASN A 5 16.79 -26.88 -15.05
C ASN A 5 16.12 -26.12 -13.90
N LEU A 6 16.89 -25.31 -13.17
CA LEU A 6 16.32 -24.14 -12.50
C LEU A 6 16.14 -23.03 -13.55
N PRO A 7 14.95 -22.39 -13.63
CA PRO A 7 14.74 -21.31 -14.58
C PRO A 7 15.58 -20.08 -14.22
N PRO A 8 16.10 -19.34 -15.22
CA PRO A 8 16.84 -18.12 -14.99
C PRO A 8 15.90 -17.05 -14.41
N HIS A 9 16.37 -16.40 -13.35
CA HIS A 9 15.76 -15.26 -12.69
C HIS A 9 15.34 -14.21 -13.75
N HIS A 10 14.02 -14.06 -13.97
CA HIS A 10 13.48 -13.01 -14.82
C HIS A 10 13.70 -11.66 -14.11
N SER A 11 14.82 -11.01 -14.41
CA SER A 11 15.00 -9.58 -14.17
C SER A 11 13.92 -8.86 -14.99
N VAL A 12 13.02 -8.17 -14.30
CA VAL A 12 11.90 -7.45 -14.92
C VAL A 12 12.49 -6.28 -15.68
N LYS A 13 12.74 -6.51 -16.97
CA LYS A 13 13.16 -5.53 -17.97
C LYS A 13 12.21 -4.34 -17.93
N ASN A 14 12.80 -3.14 -17.90
CA ASN A 14 12.18 -1.88 -18.28
C ASN A 14 11.17 -2.07 -19.41
N MET A 15 9.88 -1.91 -19.12
CA MET A 15 8.83 -1.95 -20.12
C MET A 15 8.89 -0.64 -20.92
N ILE A 16 9.70 -0.65 -21.98
CA ILE A 16 9.73 0.40 -23.00
C ILE A 16 8.39 0.35 -23.74
N PHE A 17 7.53 1.34 -23.50
CA PHE A 17 6.29 1.53 -24.24
C PHE A 17 6.61 1.87 -25.71
N ARG A 18 6.47 0.90 -26.62
CA ARG A 18 6.57 1.11 -28.07
C ARG A 18 5.30 1.84 -28.53
N LYS A 19 5.36 3.16 -28.65
CA LYS A 19 4.28 4.00 -29.19
C LYS A 19 3.98 3.61 -30.64
N ASN A 20 2.79 3.07 -30.90
CA ASN A 20 2.21 3.09 -32.23
C ASN A 20 1.85 4.54 -32.58
N ASN A 21 2.38 5.00 -33.71
CA ASN A 21 2.18 6.33 -34.27
C ASN A 21 0.69 6.58 -34.60
N LYS A 22 -0.03 7.23 -33.69
CA LYS A 22 -1.15 8.10 -34.03
C LYS A 22 -0.87 9.46 -33.39
N LYS A 23 -0.75 10.50 -34.23
CA LYS A 23 -0.52 11.88 -33.78
C LYS A 23 -1.64 12.30 -32.83
N LEU A 24 -1.35 12.33 -31.53
CA LEU A 24 -2.23 12.97 -30.54
C LEU A 24 -2.09 14.48 -30.72
N LYS A 25 -3.21 15.16 -31.00
CA LYS A 25 -3.27 16.64 -30.96
C LYS A 25 -3.11 17.10 -29.51
N PRO A 26 -2.42 18.22 -29.25
CA PRO A 26 -2.24 18.71 -27.89
C PRO A 26 -3.59 19.23 -27.37
N SER A 27 -4.21 18.47 -26.48
CA SER A 27 -5.36 18.94 -25.70
C SER A 27 -4.83 19.78 -24.53
N THR A 28 -5.02 21.08 -24.66
CA THR A 28 -4.85 22.08 -23.61
C THR A 28 -5.98 21.90 -22.58
N SER A 29 -5.75 21.15 -21.50
CA SER A 29 -6.50 21.32 -20.24
C SER A 29 -5.87 20.49 -19.12
N LYS A 30 -5.57 21.19 -18.01
CA LYS A 30 -5.09 20.64 -16.74
C LYS A 30 -6.19 19.78 -16.11
N ASN A 31 -5.98 18.47 -15.97
CA ASN A 31 -6.49 17.60 -14.88
C ASN A 31 -6.05 16.14 -15.11
N ILE A 32 -4.80 15.83 -14.76
CA ILE A 32 -4.17 14.50 -14.99
C ILE A 32 -4.71 13.42 -14.02
N SER A 33 -5.48 13.80 -12.98
CA SER A 33 -5.80 12.91 -11.85
C SER A 33 -7.02 12.01 -12.01
N LYS A 34 -7.91 12.26 -12.98
CA LYS A 34 -9.12 11.43 -13.17
C LYS A 34 -8.99 10.37 -14.27
N ASP A 35 -8.05 10.53 -15.19
CA ASP A 35 -8.05 9.77 -16.44
C ASP A 35 -7.06 8.60 -16.48
N LEU A 36 -6.40 8.29 -15.35
CA LEU A 36 -5.44 7.17 -15.26
C LEU A 36 -6.09 5.81 -14.93
N TRP A 37 -7.41 5.77 -14.71
CA TRP A 37 -8.15 4.54 -14.42
C TRP A 37 -8.77 3.95 -15.69
N CYS A 38 -7.97 3.72 -16.74
CA CYS A 38 -8.45 3.06 -17.95
C CYS A 38 -8.88 1.59 -17.72
N GLU A 39 -8.61 1.03 -16.53
CA GLU A 39 -8.93 -0.36 -16.17
C GLU A 39 -9.96 -0.49 -15.01
N GLY A 40 -10.55 0.62 -14.55
CA GLY A 40 -11.50 0.63 -13.44
C GLY A 40 -10.85 0.58 -12.06
N LEU A 41 -11.66 0.76 -11.01
CA LEU A 41 -11.20 0.72 -9.63
C LEU A 41 -11.07 -0.72 -9.11
N PRO A 42 -10.09 -1.03 -8.26
CA PRO A 42 -9.99 -2.34 -7.63
C PRO A 42 -11.20 -2.58 -6.71
N ILE A 43 -11.74 -3.80 -6.75
CA ILE A 43 -12.84 -4.21 -5.87
C ILE A 43 -12.34 -4.38 -4.43
N HIS A 44 -11.13 -4.92 -4.27
CA HIS A 44 -10.51 -5.23 -2.99
C HIS A 44 -9.10 -4.68 -2.88
N VAL A 45 -8.83 -3.97 -1.79
CA VAL A 45 -7.49 -3.45 -1.44
C VAL A 45 -7.09 -4.01 -0.08
N ALA A 46 -5.85 -4.50 0.03
CA ALA A 46 -5.25 -4.90 1.29
C ALA A 46 -4.13 -3.92 1.68
N ILE A 47 -4.11 -3.49 2.93
CA ILE A 47 -3.16 -2.50 3.45
C ILE A 47 -2.45 -3.07 4.68
N ILE A 48 -1.12 -2.93 4.69
CA ILE A 48 -0.28 -3.24 5.85
C ILE A 48 0.22 -1.91 6.43
N PRO A 49 -0.38 -1.41 7.53
CA PRO A 49 0.02 -0.15 8.16
C PRO A 49 1.31 -0.32 8.97
N ASP A 50 2.46 -0.40 8.28
CA ASP A 50 3.78 -0.45 8.90
C ASP A 50 4.32 0.95 9.25
N GLY A 51 5.32 0.99 10.12
CA GLY A 51 6.09 2.20 10.42
C GLY A 51 5.64 2.96 11.66
N ASN A 52 4.59 2.52 12.35
CA ASN A 52 4.10 3.15 13.59
C ASN A 52 5.20 3.27 14.66
N ARG A 53 5.96 2.19 14.90
CA ARG A 53 7.10 2.20 15.82
C ARG A 53 8.24 3.10 15.33
N ARG A 54 8.50 3.14 14.02
CA ARG A 54 9.55 3.98 13.43
C ARG A 54 9.21 5.46 13.63
N ARG A 55 7.95 5.83 13.37
CA ARG A 55 7.42 7.17 13.65
C ARG A 55 7.50 7.55 15.13
N ALA A 56 7.21 6.62 16.03
CA ALA A 56 7.35 6.86 17.48
C ALA A 56 8.81 7.17 17.86
N LEU A 57 9.76 6.39 17.35
CA LEU A 57 11.20 6.60 17.55
C LEU A 57 11.66 7.96 17.02
N GLU A 58 11.25 8.34 15.80
CA GLU A 58 11.57 9.64 15.20
C GLU A 58 11.04 10.81 16.04
N LYS A 59 9.87 10.64 16.65
CA LYS A 59 9.25 11.65 17.52
C LYS A 59 9.70 11.59 18.98
N LYS A 60 10.54 10.62 19.35
CA LYS A 60 10.96 10.35 20.75
C LYS A 60 9.78 10.17 21.70
N VAL A 61 8.74 9.48 21.22
CA VAL A 61 7.54 9.12 21.98
C VAL A 61 7.44 7.61 22.13
N ASP A 62 6.52 7.15 22.98
CA ASP A 62 6.35 5.73 23.21
C ASP A 62 5.73 4.99 22.01
N PRO A 63 5.99 3.68 21.84
CA PRO A 63 5.48 2.92 20.70
C PRO A 63 3.95 2.94 20.54
N TRP A 64 3.18 2.97 21.63
CA TRP A 64 1.72 3.01 21.58
C TRP A 64 1.18 4.34 21.01
N GLU A 65 1.87 5.46 21.22
CA GLU A 65 1.52 6.73 20.59
C GLU A 65 1.72 6.68 19.07
N GLY A 66 2.74 5.94 18.63
CA GLY A 66 2.95 5.63 17.21
C GLY A 66 1.80 4.82 16.62
N HIS A 67 1.31 3.80 17.34
CA HIS A 67 0.18 2.98 16.90
C HIS A 67 -1.13 3.76 16.91
N GLU A 68 -1.37 4.62 17.91
CA GLU A 68 -2.55 5.49 17.95
C GLU A 68 -2.57 6.47 16.76
N ALA A 69 -1.41 7.06 16.42
CA ALA A 69 -1.29 7.88 15.22
C ALA A 69 -1.52 7.07 13.93
N GLY A 70 -1.07 5.82 13.90
CA GLY A 70 -1.34 4.88 12.81
C GLY A 70 -2.84 4.59 12.65
N ALA A 71 -3.55 4.35 13.75
CA ALA A 71 -4.99 4.11 13.76
C ALA A 71 -5.78 5.30 13.20
N LYS A 72 -5.43 6.53 13.61
CA LYS A 72 -6.03 7.77 13.07
C LYS A 72 -5.83 7.89 11.55
N ASN A 73 -4.64 7.59 11.06
CA ASN A 73 -4.36 7.60 9.62
C ASN A 73 -5.12 6.50 8.86
N THR A 74 -5.24 5.31 9.46
CA THR A 74 -6.07 4.22 8.91
C THR A 74 -7.53 4.65 8.78
N GLU A 75 -8.08 5.37 9.76
CA GLU A 75 -9.44 5.91 9.69
C GLU A 75 -9.63 6.85 8.49
N GLU A 76 -8.68 7.74 8.22
CA GLU A 76 -8.71 8.60 7.04
C GLU A 76 -8.62 7.81 5.73
N ILE A 77 -7.82 6.75 5.69
CA ILE A 77 -7.71 5.86 4.52
C ILE A 77 -9.02 5.14 4.27
N ILE A 78 -9.69 4.64 5.31
CA ILE A 78 -11.00 3.98 5.20
C ILE A 78 -12.03 4.95 4.60
N LYS A 79 -12.08 6.20 5.10
CA LYS A 79 -12.96 7.24 4.58
C LYS A 79 -12.71 7.50 3.09
N LYS A 80 -11.45 7.70 2.70
CA LYS A 80 -11.06 7.92 1.30
C LYS A 80 -11.37 6.71 0.41
N ALA A 81 -11.14 5.49 0.88
CA ALA A 81 -11.46 4.27 0.15
C ALA A 81 -12.97 4.16 -0.10
N SER A 82 -13.78 4.50 0.90
CA SER A 82 -15.24 4.59 0.78
C SER A 82 -15.66 5.65 -0.24
N ASP A 83 -15.09 6.85 -0.18
CA ASP A 83 -15.39 7.95 -1.12
C ASP A 83 -15.01 7.61 -2.56
N LEU A 84 -13.94 6.84 -2.74
CA LEU A 84 -13.51 6.31 -4.04
C LEU A 84 -14.42 5.19 -4.55
N GLY A 85 -15.24 4.57 -3.70
CA GLY A 85 -16.12 3.46 -4.07
C GLY A 85 -15.46 2.08 -4.04
N ILE A 86 -14.33 1.94 -3.35
CA ILE A 86 -13.70 0.63 -3.07
C ILE A 86 -14.66 -0.21 -2.24
N LYS A 87 -14.96 -1.43 -2.71
CA LYS A 87 -16.00 -2.27 -2.10
C LYS A 87 -15.50 -3.07 -0.90
N GLN A 88 -14.22 -3.44 -0.92
CA GLN A 88 -13.61 -4.27 0.11
C GLN A 88 -12.25 -3.68 0.49
N LEU A 89 -12.02 -3.58 1.80
CA LEU A 89 -10.76 -3.12 2.35
C LEU A 89 -10.33 -4.08 3.46
N SER A 90 -9.12 -4.61 3.38
CA SER A 90 -8.49 -5.40 4.44
C SER A 90 -7.33 -4.64 5.02
N ILE A 91 -7.27 -4.55 6.34
CA ILE A 91 -6.18 -3.87 7.05
C ILE A 91 -5.51 -4.90 7.96
N TRP A 92 -4.19 -5.04 7.82
CA TRP A 92 -3.41 -5.93 8.67
C TRP A 92 -3.23 -5.31 10.06
N GLY A 93 -3.83 -5.91 11.09
CA GLY A 93 -3.73 -5.42 12.47
C GLY A 93 -2.41 -5.78 13.14
N SER A 94 -2.05 -7.07 13.20
CA SER A 94 -0.81 -7.52 13.81
C SER A 94 -0.43 -8.96 13.41
N SER A 95 0.83 -9.33 13.62
CA SER A 95 1.31 -10.71 13.47
C SER A 95 1.34 -11.44 14.81
N ILE A 96 1.26 -12.78 14.78
CA ILE A 96 1.36 -13.63 15.98
C ILE A 96 2.64 -13.33 16.76
N ASN A 97 3.78 -13.27 16.08
CA ASN A 97 5.07 -12.95 16.69
C ASN A 97 5.08 -11.57 17.38
N ASN A 98 4.37 -10.56 16.85
CA ASN A 98 4.21 -9.28 17.53
C ASN A 98 3.32 -9.42 18.78
N LEU A 99 2.19 -10.12 18.66
CA LEU A 99 1.30 -10.38 19.80
C LEU A 99 1.97 -11.21 20.90
N GLU A 100 3.00 -11.99 20.60
CA GLU A 100 3.79 -12.70 21.60
C GLU A 100 4.85 -11.78 22.24
N LYS A 101 5.67 -11.12 21.41
CA LYS A 101 6.91 -10.45 21.86
C LYS A 101 6.74 -9.02 22.40
N ARG A 102 5.65 -8.32 22.06
CA ARG A 102 5.48 -6.92 22.49
C ARG A 102 5.02 -6.81 23.95
N THR A 103 5.11 -5.61 24.53
CA THR A 103 4.64 -5.36 25.89
C THR A 103 3.11 -5.32 25.94
N ILE A 104 2.51 -5.53 27.12
CA ILE A 104 1.05 -5.47 27.28
C ILE A 104 0.48 -4.10 26.86
N ASN A 105 1.20 -3.01 27.16
CA ASN A 105 0.77 -1.65 26.80
C ASN A 105 0.80 -1.44 25.30
N GLU A 106 1.82 -1.95 24.62
CA GLU A 106 1.88 -1.88 23.15
C GLU A 106 0.78 -2.73 22.52
N LYS A 107 0.52 -3.95 23.01
CA LYS A 107 -0.53 -4.82 22.48
C LYS A 107 -1.93 -4.21 22.58
N ARG A 108 -2.19 -3.41 23.62
CA ARG A 108 -3.47 -2.69 23.80
C ARG A 108 -3.67 -1.57 22.78
N ALA A 109 -2.59 -1.10 22.16
CA ALA A 109 -2.61 -0.01 21.18
C ALA A 109 -2.51 -0.48 19.73
N LEU A 110 -2.30 -1.78 19.49
CA LEU A 110 -2.38 -2.40 18.15
C LEU A 110 -3.83 -2.52 17.69
#